data_AF-A0A563U312-F1
#
_entry.id   AF-A0A563U312-F1
#
_cell.length_a   1.000
_cell.length_b   1.000
_cell.length_c   1.000
_cell.angle_alpha   90.00
_cell.angle_beta   90.00
_cell.angle_gamma   90.00
#
_symmetry.space_group_name_H-M   'P 1'
#
loop_
_entity.id
_entity.type
_entity.pdbx_description
1 polymer ?
#
loop_
_entity_poly.entity_id
_entity_poly.type
_entity_poly.pdbx_seq_one_letter_code
_entity_poly.pdbx_strand_id
1 'polypeptide(L)'
;MNKGFANFVVCLLLALMGFVSACQKDDSSNTQAVDQKLQAAKADSALAVESPGNYLASTGSLKLKLGDSVYIFNASQDSVAFVSMNVGNNDYFGITAINKAHNLSFGISAKGAAATGVTRDVEGSQLLLNHDALHSEQYSLTQYTKPGDAGKIQLTAYSADTILARGTFFVFMAKDDKKDTPIQRVEGSFELLVKKLSK
;
A
#
# COMPACT_ATOMS: atom_id res chain seq x y z
N MET A 1 -54.43 53.31 -19.63
CA MET A 1 -53.99 52.06 -18.97
C MET A 1 -52.98 52.42 -17.88
N ASN A 2 -53.34 52.15 -16.63
CA ASN A 2 -52.75 52.79 -15.46
C ASN A 2 -51.43 52.09 -15.05
N LYS A 3 -50.30 52.79 -15.12
CA LYS A 3 -48.94 52.24 -14.89
C LYS A 3 -48.74 51.66 -13.47
N GLY A 4 -49.63 51.96 -12.52
CA GLY A 4 -49.63 51.39 -11.18
C GLY A 4 -50.09 49.93 -11.08
N PHE A 5 -50.90 49.44 -12.03
CA PHE A 5 -51.41 48.06 -12.00
C PHE A 5 -50.36 47.05 -12.49
N ALA A 6 -49.48 47.46 -13.40
CA ALA A 6 -48.40 46.62 -13.92
C ALA A 6 -47.32 46.33 -12.87
N ASN A 7 -46.97 47.31 -12.02
CA ASN A 7 -45.98 47.11 -10.96
C ASN A 7 -46.49 46.21 -9.82
N PHE A 8 -47.80 46.16 -9.56
CA PHE A 8 -48.38 45.29 -8.54
C PHE A 8 -48.32 43.81 -8.93
N VAL A 9 -48.50 43.49 -10.21
CA VAL A 9 -48.42 42.11 -10.74
C VAL A 9 -46.99 41.58 -10.76
N VAL A 10 -45.99 42.44 -11.02
CA VAL A 10 -44.58 42.04 -11.02
C VAL A 10 -44.06 41.73 -9.61
N CYS A 11 -44.50 42.47 -8.58
CA CYS A 11 -44.13 42.18 -7.20
C CYS A 11 -44.80 40.90 -6.66
N LEU A 12 -46.01 40.56 -7.12
CA LEU A 12 -46.72 39.35 -6.69
C LEU A 12 -46.10 38.06 -7.27
N LEU A 13 -45.54 38.12 -8.49
CA LEU A 13 -44.86 36.98 -9.14
C LEU A 13 -43.49 36.65 -8.50
N LEU A 14 -42.82 37.63 -7.89
CA LEU A 14 -41.56 37.41 -7.17
C LEU A 14 -41.74 36.80 -5.76
N ALA A 15 -42.96 36.80 -5.21
CA ALA A 15 -43.26 36.24 -3.89
C ALA A 15 -43.63 34.74 -3.90
N LEU A 16 -43.74 34.11 -5.09
CA LEU A 16 -44.24 32.74 -5.26
C LEU A 16 -43.16 31.67 -5.54
N MET A 17 -41.88 32.01 -5.54
CA MET A 17 -40.78 31.02 -5.71
C MET A 17 -40.20 30.47 -4.39
N GLY A 18 -40.88 30.69 -3.26
CA GLY A 18 -40.37 30.38 -1.92
C GLY A 18 -40.74 29.03 -1.29
N PHE A 19 -41.47 28.13 -1.96
CA PHE A 19 -41.96 26.90 -1.30
C PHE A 19 -42.15 25.68 -2.23
N VAL A 20 -41.05 25.05 -2.64
CA VAL A 20 -40.92 23.60 -2.94
C VAL A 20 -39.41 23.33 -2.98
N SER A 21 -38.73 22.50 -2.18
CA SER A 21 -39.12 21.32 -1.43
C SER A 21 -38.27 21.19 -0.15
N ALA A 22 -38.92 21.05 0.99
CA ALA A 22 -38.37 20.26 2.08
C ALA A 22 -38.54 18.77 1.73
N CYS A 23 -37.59 17.94 2.19
CA CYS A 23 -37.58 16.47 2.15
C CYS A 23 -37.24 15.79 0.82
N GLN A 24 -35.94 15.57 0.58
CA GLN A 24 -35.45 14.19 0.49
C GLN A 24 -34.12 14.09 1.25
N LYS A 25 -34.14 13.17 2.20
CA LYS A 25 -33.08 12.75 3.09
C LYS A 25 -32.38 11.56 2.44
N ASP A 26 -31.05 11.62 2.47
CA ASP A 26 -30.06 10.53 2.37
C ASP A 26 -29.96 9.68 1.07
N ASP A 27 -28.68 9.40 0.75
CA ASP A 27 -28.15 8.30 -0.07
C ASP A 27 -28.06 8.41 -1.60
N SER A 28 -27.31 9.41 -2.11
CA SER A 28 -26.80 9.33 -3.49
C SER A 28 -25.41 9.95 -3.73
N SER A 29 -24.57 10.10 -2.71
CA SER A 29 -23.21 10.65 -2.84
C SER A 29 -22.08 9.61 -2.76
N ASN A 30 -22.38 8.34 -2.49
CA ASN A 30 -21.33 7.32 -2.31
C ASN A 30 -20.88 6.67 -3.63
N THR A 31 -21.74 6.57 -4.64
CA THR A 31 -21.38 5.92 -5.91
C THR A 31 -20.40 6.75 -6.73
N GLN A 32 -20.55 8.07 -6.76
CA GLN A 32 -19.60 8.94 -7.47
C GLN A 32 -18.22 9.01 -6.78
N ALA A 33 -18.18 8.95 -5.44
CA ALA A 33 -16.93 8.90 -4.68
C ALA A 33 -16.21 7.55 -4.84
N VAL A 34 -16.96 6.44 -4.89
CA VAL A 34 -16.41 5.10 -5.16
C VAL A 34 -15.94 4.99 -6.61
N ASP A 35 -16.69 5.51 -7.58
CA ASP A 35 -16.31 5.52 -8.98
C ASP A 35 -15.10 6.44 -9.25
N GLN A 36 -15.02 7.59 -8.57
CA GLN A 36 -13.83 8.44 -8.60
C GLN A 36 -12.61 7.78 -7.97
N LYS A 37 -12.76 7.06 -6.85
CA LYS A 37 -11.67 6.27 -6.25
C LYS A 37 -11.26 5.09 -7.13
N LEU A 38 -12.20 4.46 -7.81
CA LEU A 38 -11.94 3.36 -8.76
C LEU A 38 -11.25 3.88 -10.03
N GLN A 39 -11.63 5.06 -10.52
CA GLN A 39 -10.96 5.71 -11.65
C GLN A 39 -9.59 6.27 -11.26
N ALA A 40 -9.43 6.81 -10.04
CA ALA A 40 -8.13 7.21 -9.49
C ALA A 40 -7.20 6.01 -9.33
N ALA A 41 -7.69 4.87 -8.81
CA ALA A 41 -6.91 3.62 -8.71
C ALA A 41 -6.52 3.05 -10.09
N LYS A 42 -7.40 3.22 -11.10
CA LYS A 42 -7.10 2.85 -12.49
C LYS A 42 -6.14 3.84 -13.18
N ALA A 43 -6.19 5.12 -12.84
CA ALA A 43 -5.28 6.15 -13.34
C ALA A 43 -3.89 6.06 -12.70
N ASP A 44 -3.79 5.71 -11.41
CA ASP A 44 -2.52 5.41 -10.74
C ASP A 44 -1.83 4.19 -11.34
N SER A 45 -2.60 3.22 -11.85
CA SER A 45 -2.05 2.09 -12.62
C SER A 45 -1.43 2.51 -13.97
N ALA A 46 -1.77 3.70 -14.49
CA ALA A 46 -1.21 4.26 -15.71
C ALA A 46 -0.04 5.23 -15.46
N LEU A 47 0.26 5.57 -14.20
CA LEU A 47 1.35 6.46 -13.79
C LEU A 47 2.63 5.72 -13.36
N ALA A 48 2.74 4.42 -13.66
CA ALA A 48 3.83 3.54 -13.22
C ALA A 48 5.22 3.82 -13.86
N VAL A 49 5.52 5.04 -14.32
CA VAL A 49 6.78 5.31 -15.05
C VAL A 49 7.64 6.46 -14.52
N GLU A 50 7.17 7.44 -13.73
CA GLU A 50 8.02 8.61 -13.42
C GLU A 50 8.04 9.08 -11.96
N SER A 51 8.29 8.18 -11.00
CA SER A 51 8.79 8.59 -9.69
C SER A 51 10.06 7.80 -9.35
N PRO A 52 11.21 8.46 -9.13
CA PRO A 52 12.39 7.76 -8.62
C PRO A 52 12.06 7.29 -7.20
N GLY A 53 11.76 6.00 -7.06
CA GLY A 53 11.75 5.36 -5.76
C GLY A 53 10.76 4.23 -5.55
N ASN A 54 9.57 4.25 -6.16
CA ASN A 54 8.55 3.23 -5.89
C ASN A 54 8.16 2.51 -7.18
N TYR A 55 8.42 1.20 -7.22
CA TYR A 55 8.22 0.42 -8.43
C TYR A 55 7.34 -0.78 -8.12
N LEU A 56 6.19 -0.84 -8.79
CA LEU A 56 5.34 -2.03 -8.81
C LEU A 56 6.00 -3.11 -9.68
N ALA A 57 6.24 -4.28 -9.09
CA ALA A 57 6.73 -5.43 -9.83
C ALA A 57 5.63 -5.95 -10.75
N SER A 58 5.94 -6.20 -12.02
CA SER A 58 4.95 -6.75 -12.97
C SER A 58 4.94 -8.28 -12.95
N THR A 59 6.08 -8.89 -12.63
CA THR A 59 6.25 -10.34 -12.54
C THR A 59 7.29 -10.66 -11.45
N GLY A 60 7.40 -11.96 -11.11
CA GLY A 60 8.27 -12.43 -10.06
C GLY A 60 7.51 -12.79 -8.79
N SER A 61 8.23 -12.99 -7.69
CA SER A 61 7.64 -13.44 -6.44
C SER A 61 8.35 -12.92 -5.20
N LEU A 62 7.58 -12.77 -4.12
CA LEU A 62 8.07 -12.64 -2.75
C LEU A 62 7.62 -13.88 -1.98
N LYS A 63 8.54 -14.57 -1.33
CA LYS A 63 8.28 -15.75 -0.50
C LYS A 63 8.69 -15.45 0.93
N LEU A 64 7.86 -15.88 1.88
CA LEU A 64 8.10 -15.76 3.32
C LEU A 64 7.86 -17.09 4.00
N LYS A 65 8.68 -17.40 4.99
CA LYS A 65 8.54 -18.54 5.88
C LYS A 65 8.40 -18.05 7.32
N LEU A 66 7.34 -18.49 7.99
CA LEU A 66 7.05 -18.23 9.41
C LEU A 66 6.69 -19.57 10.05
N GLY A 67 7.58 -20.10 10.89
CA GLY A 67 7.46 -21.47 11.40
C GLY A 67 7.41 -22.49 10.25
N ASP A 68 6.36 -23.30 10.22
CA ASP A 68 6.12 -24.30 9.17
C ASP A 68 5.30 -23.74 7.99
N SER A 69 4.81 -22.51 8.10
CA SER A 69 4.00 -21.86 7.07
C SER A 69 4.86 -21.15 6.03
N VAL A 70 4.48 -21.29 4.76
CA VAL A 70 5.08 -20.56 3.64
C VAL A 70 4.02 -19.72 2.94
N TYR A 71 4.29 -18.42 2.82
CA TYR A 71 3.44 -17.45 2.15
C TYR A 71 4.13 -16.99 0.87
N ILE A 72 3.38 -16.90 -0.23
CA ILE A 72 3.91 -16.50 -1.53
C ILE A 72 3.02 -15.40 -2.09
N PHE A 73 3.64 -14.27 -2.41
CA PHE A 73 3.02 -13.24 -3.24
C PHE A 73 3.54 -13.38 -4.67
N ASN A 74 2.63 -13.44 -5.62
CA ASN A 74 2.92 -13.50 -7.04
C ASN A 74 2.69 -12.11 -7.64
N ALA A 75 3.75 -11.42 -8.08
CA ALA A 75 3.64 -10.04 -8.57
C ALA A 75 2.78 -9.89 -9.85
N SER A 76 2.43 -10.99 -10.52
CA SER A 76 1.48 -10.97 -11.64
C SER A 76 0.01 -11.05 -11.21
N GLN A 77 -0.27 -11.29 -9.92
CA GLN A 77 -1.61 -11.46 -9.35
C GLN A 77 -1.86 -10.55 -8.15
N ASP A 78 -0.82 -10.34 -7.36
CA ASP A 78 -0.78 -9.57 -6.12
C ASP A 78 -0.07 -8.24 -6.33
N SER A 79 -0.36 -7.26 -5.48
CA SER A 79 0.34 -5.98 -5.48
C SER A 79 1.64 -6.12 -4.72
N VAL A 80 2.76 -6.22 -5.42
CA VAL A 80 4.11 -6.30 -4.83
C VAL A 80 4.95 -5.14 -5.36
N ALA A 81 5.53 -4.36 -4.44
CA ALA A 81 6.37 -3.22 -4.78
C ALA A 81 7.75 -3.32 -4.12
N PHE A 82 8.76 -2.85 -4.84
CA PHE A 82 10.02 -2.43 -4.23
C PHE A 82 9.98 -0.92 -4.03
N VAL A 83 10.31 -0.48 -2.82
CA VAL A 83 10.28 0.90 -2.37
C VAL A 83 11.71 1.32 -2.07
N SER A 84 12.13 2.48 -2.53
CA SER A 84 13.41 3.13 -2.27
C SER A 84 13.12 4.62 -2.16
N MET A 85 13.13 5.17 -0.96
CA MET A 85 12.67 6.54 -0.73
C MET A 85 13.63 7.32 0.15
N ASN A 86 13.61 8.63 0.01
CA ASN A 86 14.31 9.56 0.87
C ASN A 86 13.31 10.26 1.80
N VAL A 87 13.57 10.23 3.10
CA VAL A 87 12.76 10.88 4.14
C VAL A 87 13.68 11.79 4.98
N GLY A 88 13.62 13.09 4.69
CA GLY A 88 14.52 14.08 5.28
C GLY A 88 15.96 13.84 4.85
N ASN A 89 16.84 13.53 5.80
CA ASN A 89 18.25 13.22 5.52
C ASN A 89 18.55 11.71 5.50
N ASN A 90 17.51 10.86 5.49
CA ASN A 90 17.68 9.42 5.56
C ASN A 90 17.08 8.75 4.32
N ASP A 91 17.83 7.84 3.73
CA ASP A 91 17.31 6.93 2.71
C ASP A 91 16.75 5.66 3.37
N TYR A 92 15.75 5.07 2.74
CA TYR A 92 15.18 3.79 3.11
C TYR A 92 14.89 2.99 1.84
N PHE A 93 14.96 1.67 1.95
CA PHE A 93 14.38 0.79 0.94
C PHE A 93 13.66 -0.38 1.59
N GLY A 94 12.80 -1.04 0.82
CA GLY A 94 11.98 -2.12 1.34
C GLY A 94 11.10 -2.77 0.29
N ILE A 95 10.29 -3.71 0.77
CA ILE A 95 9.30 -4.42 -0.03
C ILE A 95 7.96 -4.29 0.67
N THR A 96 6.92 -4.02 -0.10
CA THR A 96 5.54 -4.12 0.35
C THR A 96 4.78 -5.08 -0.54
N ALA A 97 3.87 -5.85 0.04
CA ALA A 97 3.09 -6.85 -0.67
C ALA A 97 1.70 -6.98 -0.06
N ILE A 98 0.66 -7.03 -0.90
CA ILE A 98 -0.72 -7.29 -0.51
C ILE A 98 -1.29 -8.27 -1.52
N ASN A 99 -1.83 -9.38 -1.03
CA ASN A 99 -2.42 -10.36 -1.92
C ASN A 99 -3.79 -9.89 -2.44
N LYS A 100 -4.22 -10.42 -3.58
CA LYS A 100 -5.49 -10.02 -4.21
C LYS A 100 -6.72 -10.20 -3.32
N ALA A 101 -6.69 -11.19 -2.42
CA ALA A 101 -7.79 -11.44 -1.48
C ALA A 101 -7.80 -10.45 -0.30
N HIS A 102 -6.81 -9.58 -0.17
CA HIS A 102 -6.65 -8.63 0.93
C HIS A 102 -6.65 -9.28 2.33
N ASN A 103 -6.20 -10.53 2.38
CA ASN A 103 -6.18 -11.33 3.61
C ASN A 103 -4.76 -11.66 4.08
N LEU A 104 -3.75 -11.23 3.31
CA LEU A 104 -2.35 -11.35 3.61
C LEU A 104 -1.65 -10.07 3.12
N SER A 105 -0.93 -9.39 4.01
CA SER A 105 -0.05 -8.29 3.65
C SER A 105 1.26 -8.34 4.41
N PHE A 106 2.31 -7.86 3.76
CA PHE A 106 3.66 -7.84 4.30
C PHE A 106 4.37 -6.55 3.93
N GLY A 107 5.16 -6.03 4.86
CA GLY A 107 6.09 -4.93 4.63
C GLY A 107 7.39 -5.18 5.38
N ILE A 108 8.52 -4.88 4.75
CA ILE A 108 9.84 -4.87 5.39
C ILE A 108 10.66 -3.72 4.83
N SER A 109 11.42 -3.05 5.69
CA SER A 109 12.28 -1.94 5.29
C SER A 109 13.62 -1.95 6.03
N ALA A 110 14.60 -1.31 5.40
CA ALA A 110 15.92 -1.07 5.94
C ALA A 110 16.34 0.38 5.67
N LYS A 111 17.19 0.92 6.53
CA LYS A 111 17.77 2.25 6.37
C LYS A 111 19.01 2.21 5.46
N GLY A 112 19.17 3.26 4.66
CA GLY A 112 20.22 3.46 3.67
C GLY A 112 19.70 3.35 2.24
N ALA A 113 20.58 3.68 1.28
CA ALA A 113 20.26 3.58 -0.14
C ALA A 113 20.28 2.12 -0.63
N ALA A 114 19.35 1.78 -1.53
CA ALA A 114 19.35 0.52 -2.24
C ALA A 114 20.49 0.48 -3.28
N ALA A 115 21.26 -0.61 -3.28
CA ALA A 115 22.25 -0.88 -4.31
C ALA A 115 22.52 -2.39 -4.42
N THR A 116 23.01 -2.83 -5.57
CA THR A 116 23.44 -4.22 -5.77
C THR A 116 24.54 -4.59 -4.78
N GLY A 117 24.41 -5.76 -4.13
CA GLY A 117 25.40 -6.28 -3.19
C GLY A 117 25.31 -5.71 -1.77
N VAL A 118 24.34 -4.85 -1.46
CA VAL A 118 24.21 -4.29 -0.11
C VAL A 118 23.51 -5.25 0.84
N THR A 119 23.96 -5.23 2.09
CA THR A 119 23.24 -5.81 3.24
C THR A 119 22.98 -4.69 4.23
N ARG A 120 21.73 -4.57 4.70
CA ARG A 120 21.31 -3.58 5.68
C ARG A 120 20.48 -4.23 6.78
N ASP A 121 20.54 -3.64 7.97
CA ASP A 121 19.74 -4.08 9.09
C ASP A 121 18.28 -3.63 8.89
N VAL A 122 17.35 -4.46 9.35
CA VAL A 122 15.91 -4.19 9.25
C VAL A 122 15.53 -3.11 10.27
N GLU A 123 14.77 -2.13 9.81
CA GLU A 123 14.29 -0.97 10.61
C GLU A 123 12.77 -0.97 10.76
N GLY A 124 12.06 -1.73 9.93
CA GLY A 124 10.62 -1.92 10.05
C GLY A 124 10.19 -3.24 9.42
N SER A 125 9.23 -3.91 10.04
CA SER A 125 8.59 -5.09 9.45
C SER A 125 7.20 -5.31 10.02
N GLN A 126 6.27 -5.73 9.17
CA GLN A 126 4.92 -6.12 9.55
C GLN A 126 4.40 -7.23 8.63
N LEU A 127 3.74 -8.23 9.21
CA LEU A 127 2.99 -9.27 8.52
C LEU A 127 1.59 -9.30 9.12
N LEU A 128 0.58 -9.12 8.28
CA LEU A 128 -0.82 -9.18 8.67
C LEU A 128 -1.46 -10.39 8.00
N LEU A 129 -2.08 -11.25 8.80
CA LEU A 129 -2.85 -12.40 8.38
C LEU A 129 -4.30 -12.19 8.80
N ASN A 130 -5.22 -12.02 7.87
CA ASN A 130 -6.65 -11.98 8.16
C ASN A 130 -7.24 -13.31 7.73
N HIS A 131 -7.52 -14.20 8.66
CA HIS A 131 -8.18 -15.47 8.32
C HIS A 131 -9.65 -15.24 8.00
N ASP A 132 -10.29 -14.31 8.71
CA ASP A 132 -11.65 -13.81 8.48
C ASP A 132 -11.84 -12.44 9.16
N ALA A 133 -13.10 -11.95 9.23
CA ALA A 133 -13.43 -10.65 9.80
C ALA A 133 -13.20 -10.52 11.33
N LEU A 134 -13.02 -11.63 12.04
CA LEU A 134 -12.87 -11.69 13.51
C LEU A 134 -11.50 -12.22 13.94
N HIS A 135 -10.79 -12.94 13.06
CA HIS A 135 -9.50 -13.55 13.33
C HIS A 135 -8.40 -12.92 12.48
N SER A 136 -7.72 -11.93 13.06
CA SER A 136 -6.50 -11.35 12.50
C SER A 136 -5.29 -11.67 13.38
N GLU A 137 -4.17 -11.96 12.73
CA GLU A 137 -2.87 -12.06 13.37
C GLU A 137 -1.96 -10.98 12.82
N GLN A 138 -1.33 -10.23 13.72
CA GLN A 138 -0.31 -9.27 13.36
C GLN A 138 1.01 -9.71 13.95
N TYR A 139 2.03 -9.79 13.09
CA TYR A 139 3.41 -9.90 13.50
C TYR A 139 4.09 -8.57 13.19
N SER A 140 4.83 -8.02 14.14
CA SER A 140 5.60 -6.79 13.96
C SER A 140 7.02 -6.97 14.45
N LEU A 141 7.92 -6.08 13.99
CA LEU A 141 9.29 -6.00 14.50
C LEU A 141 9.27 -5.97 16.03
N THR A 142 10.06 -6.83 16.66
CA THR A 142 10.12 -6.86 18.13
C THR A 142 10.92 -5.67 18.66
N GLN A 143 10.42 -5.03 19.71
CA GLN A 143 11.14 -4.01 20.47
C GLN A 143 12.24 -4.60 21.38
N TYR A 144 12.34 -5.93 21.48
CA TYR A 144 13.24 -6.64 22.40
C TYR A 144 14.57 -7.07 21.78
N THR A 145 14.81 -6.76 20.50
CA THR A 145 16.13 -6.94 19.86
C THR A 145 16.98 -5.70 20.05
N LYS A 146 18.31 -5.87 20.22
CA LYS A 146 19.23 -4.73 20.17
C LYS A 146 19.20 -4.11 18.76
N PRO A 147 19.53 -2.81 18.62
CA PRO A 147 19.75 -2.21 17.30
C PRO A 147 20.72 -3.05 16.46
N GLY A 148 20.32 -3.41 15.24
CA GLY A 148 21.09 -4.29 14.34
C GLY A 148 20.81 -5.79 14.46
N ASP A 149 20.15 -6.24 15.55
CA ASP A 149 19.81 -7.66 15.76
C ASP A 149 18.42 -8.02 15.24
N ALA A 150 17.63 -7.03 14.81
CA ALA A 150 16.23 -7.21 14.45
C ALA A 150 16.05 -8.02 13.14
N GLY A 151 17.06 -8.04 12.28
CA GLY A 151 17.00 -8.71 10.98
C GLY A 151 17.93 -8.07 9.97
N LYS A 152 18.03 -8.68 8.78
CA LYS A 152 18.80 -8.13 7.65
C LYS A 152 18.04 -8.29 6.35
N ILE A 153 18.18 -7.29 5.46
CA ILE A 153 17.82 -7.38 4.04
C ILE A 153 19.11 -7.38 3.23
N GLN A 154 19.26 -8.35 2.34
CA GLN A 154 20.36 -8.45 1.40
C GLN A 154 19.85 -8.29 -0.04
N LEU A 155 20.37 -7.29 -0.76
CA LEU A 155 20.11 -7.11 -2.19
C LEU A 155 21.24 -7.76 -3.00
N THR A 156 20.88 -8.75 -3.79
CA THR A 156 21.79 -9.40 -4.76
C THR A 156 21.76 -8.71 -6.13
N ALA A 157 20.66 -8.04 -6.46
CA ALA A 157 20.54 -7.17 -7.63
C ALA A 157 19.52 -6.07 -7.36
N TYR A 158 19.75 -4.88 -7.90
CA TYR A 158 18.85 -3.73 -7.84
C TYR A 158 18.94 -2.93 -9.13
N SER A 159 17.79 -2.59 -9.72
CA SER A 159 17.65 -1.76 -10.93
C SER A 159 18.62 -2.16 -12.06
N ALA A 160 18.60 -3.45 -12.43
CA ALA A 160 19.50 -4.02 -13.43
C ALA A 160 18.71 -4.84 -14.46
N ASP A 161 18.83 -4.49 -15.73
CA ASP A 161 18.10 -5.11 -16.85
C ASP A 161 16.57 -5.13 -16.62
N THR A 162 16.00 -6.32 -16.43
CA THR A 162 14.59 -6.53 -16.10
C THR A 162 14.34 -6.73 -14.62
N ILE A 163 15.40 -6.74 -13.80
CA ILE A 163 15.34 -6.94 -12.36
C ILE A 163 15.13 -5.60 -11.69
N LEU A 164 13.97 -5.46 -11.05
CA LEU A 164 13.71 -4.35 -10.16
C LEU A 164 14.54 -4.52 -8.88
N ALA A 165 14.37 -5.66 -8.20
CA ALA A 165 15.15 -6.03 -7.04
C ALA A 165 15.15 -7.55 -6.85
N ARG A 166 16.29 -8.11 -6.43
CA ARG A 166 16.43 -9.53 -6.06
C ARG A 166 17.21 -9.64 -4.76
N GLY A 167 16.78 -10.51 -3.87
CA GLY A 167 17.47 -10.67 -2.60
C GLY A 167 16.82 -11.63 -1.63
N THR A 168 17.32 -11.58 -0.41
CA THR A 168 16.84 -12.36 0.73
C THR A 168 16.72 -11.46 1.95
N PHE A 169 15.97 -11.91 2.94
CA PHE A 169 15.93 -11.28 4.24
C PHE A 169 15.67 -12.29 5.34
N PHE A 170 16.00 -11.91 6.56
CA PHE A 170 15.38 -12.48 7.75
C PHE A 170 15.04 -11.36 8.72
N VAL A 171 14.02 -11.56 9.54
CA VAL A 171 13.59 -10.60 10.56
C VAL A 171 12.98 -11.35 11.74
N PHE A 172 13.21 -10.84 12.94
CA PHE A 172 12.59 -11.35 14.16
C PHE A 172 11.34 -10.52 14.48
N MET A 173 10.20 -11.21 14.61
CA MET A 173 8.89 -10.58 14.77
C MET A 173 8.14 -11.20 15.94
N ALA A 174 7.34 -10.41 16.64
CA ALA A 174 6.47 -10.87 17.72
C ALA A 174 5.00 -10.75 17.29
N LYS A 175 4.18 -11.73 17.67
CA LYS A 175 2.73 -11.69 17.47
C LYS A 175 2.07 -10.72 18.48
N ASP A 176 1.22 -9.84 17.97
CA ASP A 176 0.44 -8.82 18.68
C ASP A 176 1.24 -7.85 19.56
N ASP A 177 2.57 -7.74 19.38
CA ASP A 177 3.48 -6.93 20.22
C ASP A 177 3.26 -7.10 21.74
N LYS A 178 2.89 -8.31 22.18
CA LYS A 178 2.73 -8.63 23.59
C LYS A 178 4.08 -9.06 24.19
N LYS A 179 4.33 -8.59 25.41
CA LYS A 179 5.60 -8.78 26.14
C LYS A 179 6.03 -10.24 26.31
N ASP A 180 5.08 -11.16 26.37
CA ASP A 180 5.32 -12.59 26.62
C ASP A 180 5.12 -13.48 25.38
N THR A 181 5.00 -12.87 24.19
CA THR A 181 4.87 -13.64 22.96
C THR A 181 6.24 -14.15 22.48
N PRO A 182 6.36 -15.44 22.09
CA PRO A 182 7.57 -15.95 21.47
C PRO A 182 7.96 -15.14 20.23
N ILE A 183 9.22 -14.72 20.18
CA ILE A 183 9.79 -14.08 18.99
C ILE A 183 9.97 -15.16 17.92
N GLN A 184 9.42 -14.91 16.74
CA GLN A 184 9.52 -15.79 15.59
C GLN A 184 10.49 -15.20 14.57
N ARG A 185 11.30 -16.07 13.97
CA ARG A 185 12.14 -15.71 12.84
C ARG A 185 11.33 -15.89 11.56
N VAL A 186 11.16 -14.80 10.82
CA VAL A 186 10.65 -14.80 9.46
C VAL A 186 11.83 -14.76 8.50
N GLU A 187 11.86 -15.68 7.55
CA GLU A 187 12.85 -15.68 6.47
C GLU A 187 12.14 -15.47 5.14
N GLY A 188 12.78 -14.79 4.21
CA GLY A 188 12.19 -14.59 2.89
C GLY A 188 13.18 -14.37 1.78
N SER A 189 12.67 -14.51 0.57
CA SER A 189 13.39 -14.30 -0.68
C SER A 189 12.48 -13.58 -1.66
N PHE A 190 13.05 -12.71 -2.48
CA PHE A 190 12.32 -11.99 -3.50
C PHE A 190 13.10 -11.92 -4.79
N GLU A 191 12.36 -12.01 -5.88
CA GLU A 191 12.81 -11.67 -7.22
C GLU A 191 11.68 -10.92 -7.88
N LEU A 192 11.85 -9.60 -8.02
CA LEU A 192 10.87 -8.67 -8.53
C LEU A 192 11.35 -8.13 -9.86
N LEU A 193 10.50 -8.22 -10.88
CA LEU A 193 10.86 -7.90 -12.26
C LEU A 193 9.90 -6.87 -12.84
N VAL A 194 10.43 -5.97 -13.67
CA VAL A 194 9.61 -5.10 -14.52
C VAL A 194 9.17 -5.86 -15.77
N LYS A 195 7.98 -5.53 -16.30
CA LYS A 195 7.54 -6.09 -17.58
C LYS A 195 8.52 -5.65 -18.67
N LYS A 196 9.07 -6.61 -19.41
CA LYS A 196 9.85 -6.31 -20.62
C LYS A 196 8.91 -5.59 -21.60
N LEU A 197 9.16 -4.32 -21.90
CA LEU A 197 8.53 -3.67 -23.05
C LEU A 197 8.99 -4.46 -24.28
N SER A 198 8.07 -5.11 -24.98
CA SER A 198 8.37 -5.67 -26.30
C SER A 198 8.84 -4.52 -27.18
N LYS A 199 10.10 -4.57 -27.61
CA LYS A 199 10.57 -3.74 -28.72
C LYS A 199 9.90 -4.17 -30.02
#